data_AF-A0A2T4GT10-F1
#
_entry.id   AF-A0A2T4GT10-F1
#
_cell.length_a   1.000
_cell.length_b   1.000
_cell.length_c   1.000
_cell.angle_alpha   90.00
_cell.angle_beta   90.00
_cell.angle_gamma   90.00
#
_symmetry.space_group_name_H-M   'P 1'
#
loop_
_entity.id
_entity.type
_entity.pdbx_description
1 polymer ?
#
loop_
_entity_poly.entity_id
_entity_poly.type
_entity_poly.pdbx_seq_one_letter_code
_entity_poly.pdbx_strand_id
1 'polypeptide(L)'
;MVRIRPIHLLSGSKRPDVLRSSLETFIIKFGTHQAPANSFSSQEPAPRAGSYGAPCKSSDRDLEQLATIIQQAPKLHFLRIEAYGSRRSDPLEGSEDLISLNSIQAVLAVNHLTFLAIDLPGGVLTSSGGREEACHICPNIGALIHKLKYLRLRVRNICPDALRPRDSADGLRLNRLIVNLSLKMDLPGITSAAHSKRCGPPNEGGFLQLKEDMQEQAEKLGAKMASPKLIRILSHTLPQLETHSLDVLSGGTMLLEDRMRWDDDGDILEDEQGAESDFSEDESLSWFDTE
;
A
#
# COMPACT_ATOMS: atom_id res chain seq x y z
N MET A 1 -13.94 0.49 15.13
CA MET A 1 -13.22 1.24 16.17
C MET A 1 -11.99 1.80 15.51
N VAL A 2 -11.94 3.10 15.18
CA VAL A 2 -10.65 3.76 15.00
C VAL A 2 -9.97 3.65 16.35
N ARG A 3 -9.15 2.60 16.54
CA ARG A 3 -8.16 2.63 17.60
C ARG A 3 -7.13 3.64 17.11
N ILE A 4 -7.43 4.92 17.34
CA ILE A 4 -6.40 5.82 17.82
C ILE A 4 -5.90 5.06 19.05
N ARG A 5 -4.83 4.27 18.91
CA ARG A 5 -4.11 3.83 20.10
C ARG A 5 -3.90 5.13 20.84
N PRO A 6 -4.24 5.20 22.13
CA PRO A 6 -3.80 6.33 22.90
C PRO A 6 -2.30 6.42 22.61
N ILE A 7 -1.88 7.54 21.99
CA ILE A 7 -0.77 8.30 22.58
C ILE A 7 -0.99 8.10 24.07
N HIS A 8 -0.02 7.61 24.84
CA HIS A 8 -0.15 7.57 26.29
C HIS A 8 -0.62 8.96 26.78
N LEU A 9 -1.94 9.15 26.81
CA LEU A 9 -2.66 10.30 27.27
C LEU A 9 -2.79 9.91 28.72
N LEU A 10 -1.69 10.11 29.43
CA LEU A 10 -1.72 10.30 30.88
C LEU A 10 -2.93 11.18 31.14
N SER A 11 -3.95 10.59 31.75
CA SER A 11 -5.19 11.25 32.11
C SER A 11 -4.83 12.42 33.02
N GLY A 12 -4.75 13.60 32.42
CA GLY A 12 -4.19 14.79 33.08
C GLY A 12 -4.05 15.92 32.07
N SER A 13 -5.18 16.47 31.63
CA SER A 13 -5.34 17.84 31.12
C SER A 13 -4.17 18.46 30.32
N LYS A 14 -3.53 17.75 29.39
CA LYS A 14 -2.51 18.38 28.54
C LYS A 14 -3.19 19.20 27.46
N ARG A 15 -2.96 20.52 27.50
CA ARG A 15 -3.40 21.49 26.51
C ARG A 15 -3.04 20.99 25.09
N PRO A 16 -3.89 21.19 24.07
CA PRO A 16 -3.62 20.81 22.67
C PRO A 16 -2.25 21.26 22.15
N ASP A 17 -1.74 22.38 22.67
CA ASP A 17 -0.45 22.96 22.31
C ASP A 17 0.76 22.07 22.68
N VAL A 18 0.62 21.25 23.73
CA VAL A 18 1.68 20.31 24.14
C VAL A 18 1.80 19.14 23.17
N LEU A 19 0.67 18.68 22.62
CA LEU A 19 0.67 17.63 21.60
C LEU A 19 1.29 18.14 20.30
N ARG A 20 0.94 19.35 19.85
CA ARG A 20 1.49 19.95 18.64
C ARG A 20 3.02 20.09 18.69
N SER A 21 3.56 20.53 19.82
CA SER A 21 5.00 20.80 19.97
C SER A 21 5.90 19.56 20.12
N SER A 22 5.32 18.38 20.36
CA SER A 22 6.06 17.14 20.64
C SER A 22 5.74 15.96 19.71
N LEU A 23 4.73 16.09 18.85
CA LEU A 23 4.34 15.01 17.95
C LEU A 23 5.39 14.79 16.85
N GLU A 24 6.08 13.66 16.92
CA GLU A 24 7.12 13.26 15.96
C GLU A 24 6.66 12.18 14.98
N THR A 25 5.80 11.29 15.46
CA THR A 25 5.28 10.12 14.75
C THR A 25 3.78 10.09 14.85
N PHE A 26 3.11 9.84 13.72
CA PHE A 26 1.66 9.73 13.68
C PHE A 26 1.22 8.52 12.85
N ILE A 27 0.30 7.72 13.41
CA ILE A 27 -0.19 6.48 12.80
C ILE A 27 -1.72 6.49 12.82
N ILE A 28 -2.33 6.41 11.64
CA ILE A 28 -3.77 6.29 11.43
C ILE A 28 -4.08 4.85 11.05
N LYS A 29 -5.00 4.20 11.77
CA LYS A 29 -5.47 2.85 11.44
C LYS A 29 -6.99 2.84 11.27
N PHE A 30 -7.44 2.40 10.12
CA PHE A 30 -8.84 2.18 9.77
C PHE A 30 -9.16 0.67 9.80
N GLY A 31 -10.42 0.34 10.10
CA GLY A 31 -10.90 -1.03 10.21
C GLY A 31 -10.98 -1.58 11.64
N THR A 32 -11.52 -2.79 11.77
CA THR A 32 -11.58 -3.49 13.06
C THR A 32 -10.45 -4.51 13.13
N HIS A 33 -9.46 -4.26 13.99
CA HIS A 33 -8.51 -5.29 14.38
C HIS A 33 -9.26 -6.31 15.22
N GLN A 34 -9.84 -7.34 14.61
CA GLN A 34 -10.12 -8.56 15.36
C GLN A 34 -8.78 -9.23 15.59
N ALA A 35 -8.35 -9.27 16.85
CA ALA A 35 -7.29 -10.19 17.24
C ALA A 35 -7.74 -11.60 16.81
N PRO A 36 -6.85 -12.43 16.26
CA PRO A 36 -7.20 -13.81 15.96
C PRO A 36 -7.73 -14.43 17.25
N ALA A 37 -8.95 -14.95 17.20
CA ALA A 37 -9.53 -15.73 18.28
C ALA A 37 -8.79 -17.07 18.34
N ASN A 38 -7.55 -17.06 18.81
CA ASN A 38 -6.84 -18.28 19.16
C ASN A 38 -7.30 -18.71 20.55
N SER A 39 -8.30 -19.58 20.59
CA SER A 39 -8.60 -20.43 21.73
C SER A 39 -9.15 -21.75 21.22
N PHE A 40 -8.26 -22.68 20.92
CA PHE A 40 -8.51 -24.08 21.19
C PHE A 40 -8.43 -24.25 22.71
N SER A 41 -9.51 -23.91 23.41
CA SER A 41 -9.71 -24.27 24.81
C SER A 41 -11.14 -24.73 24.97
N SER A 42 -11.25 -25.91 25.57
CA SER A 42 -12.42 -26.77 25.68
C SER A 42 -13.72 -26.08 26.11
N GLN A 43 -14.83 -26.66 25.66
CA GLN A 43 -16.22 -26.33 26.00
C GLN A 43 -16.43 -25.87 27.45
N GLU A 44 -16.99 -24.67 27.61
CA GLU A 44 -17.89 -24.33 28.72
C GLU A 44 -19.07 -23.47 28.20
N PRO A 45 -20.29 -23.64 28.73
CA PRO A 45 -21.49 -23.02 28.18
C PRO A 45 -21.58 -21.53 28.54
N ALA A 46 -21.98 -20.75 27.54
CA ALA A 46 -22.05 -19.29 27.56
C ALA A 46 -22.95 -18.68 28.65
N PRO A 47 -22.64 -17.45 29.11
CA PRO A 47 -23.65 -16.44 29.33
C PRO A 47 -23.78 -15.55 28.09
N ARG A 48 -25.00 -15.49 27.56
CA ARG A 48 -25.46 -14.55 26.53
C ARG A 48 -25.19 -13.10 26.95
N ALA A 49 -24.44 -12.36 26.14
CA ALA A 49 -24.66 -10.95 25.82
C ALA A 49 -23.64 -10.52 24.75
N GLY A 50 -23.99 -10.74 23.48
CA GLY A 50 -23.23 -10.21 22.36
C GLY A 50 -23.33 -8.68 22.35
N SER A 51 -22.35 -8.00 22.95
CA SER A 51 -22.09 -6.60 22.67
C SER A 51 -21.47 -6.51 21.28
N TYR A 52 -22.33 -6.46 20.25
CA TYR A 52 -21.90 -6.10 18.91
C TYR A 52 -21.53 -4.62 18.94
N GLY A 53 -20.23 -4.33 19.00
CA GLY A 53 -19.74 -2.97 18.85
C GLY A 53 -20.19 -2.41 17.51
N ALA A 54 -21.06 -1.40 17.54
CA ALA A 54 -21.59 -0.74 16.36
C ALA A 54 -20.46 -0.24 15.44
N PRO A 55 -20.60 -0.31 14.11
CA PRO A 55 -19.67 0.28 13.15
C PRO A 55 -19.54 1.78 13.44
N CYS A 56 -18.39 2.19 14.00
CA CYS A 56 -18.10 3.58 14.25
C CYS A 56 -17.67 4.20 12.92
N LYS A 57 -18.61 4.91 12.26
CA LYS A 57 -18.34 5.77 11.12
C LYS A 57 -17.41 6.89 11.60
N SER A 58 -16.10 6.78 11.37
CA SER A 58 -15.23 7.95 11.54
C SER A 58 -15.65 8.98 10.53
N SER A 59 -16.10 10.15 11.00
CA SER A 59 -16.60 11.18 10.10
C SER A 59 -15.41 11.89 9.45
N ASP A 60 -15.52 12.30 8.19
CA ASP A 60 -14.46 13.06 7.50
C ASP A 60 -14.00 14.29 8.30
N ARG A 61 -14.89 14.86 9.12
CA ARG A 61 -14.60 15.96 10.06
C ARG A 61 -13.50 15.61 11.07
N ASP A 62 -13.47 14.36 11.56
CA ASP A 62 -12.44 13.93 12.51
C ASP A 62 -11.07 13.92 11.84
N LEU A 63 -11.00 13.50 10.57
CA LEU A 63 -9.76 13.52 9.79
C LEU A 63 -9.33 14.94 9.39
N GLU A 64 -10.26 15.84 9.11
CA GLU A 64 -9.97 17.26 8.86
C GLU A 64 -9.41 17.97 10.10
N GLN A 65 -10.01 17.72 11.27
CA GLN A 65 -9.47 18.23 12.54
C GLN A 65 -8.09 17.65 12.82
N LEU A 66 -7.92 16.36 12.56
CA LEU A 66 -6.64 15.69 12.71
C LEU A 66 -5.58 16.26 11.78
N ALA A 67 -5.93 16.48 10.50
CA ALA A 67 -5.09 17.15 9.52
C ALA A 67 -4.61 18.52 10.05
N THR A 68 -5.53 19.31 10.62
CA THR A 68 -5.19 20.61 11.22
C THR A 68 -4.16 20.47 12.35
N ILE A 69 -4.33 19.48 13.23
CA ILE A 69 -3.40 19.24 14.35
C ILE A 69 -2.01 18.83 13.83
N ILE A 70 -1.94 17.90 12.88
CA ILE A 70 -0.67 17.34 12.40
C ILE A 70 0.09 18.32 11.50
N GLN A 71 -0.60 19.15 10.72
CA GLN A 71 0.03 20.20 9.92
C GLN A 71 0.71 21.26 10.79
N GLN A 72 0.20 21.46 12.02
CA GLN A 72 0.76 22.38 13.01
C GLN A 72 1.82 21.74 13.91
N ALA A 73 2.21 20.47 13.66
CA ALA A 73 3.22 19.77 14.43
C ALA A 73 4.59 19.89 13.74
N PRO A 74 5.48 20.81 14.17
CA PRO A 74 6.74 21.08 13.47
C PRO A 74 7.74 19.91 13.54
N LYS A 75 7.57 19.00 14.50
CA LYS A 75 8.42 17.83 14.70
C LYS A 75 7.92 16.59 13.98
N LEU A 76 6.71 16.63 13.40
CA LEU A 76 6.12 15.47 12.76
C LEU A 76 6.85 15.16 11.46
N HIS A 77 7.57 14.05 11.48
CA HIS A 77 8.40 13.62 10.36
C HIS A 77 8.06 12.20 9.88
N PHE A 78 7.25 11.46 10.65
CA PHE A 78 6.77 10.11 10.29
C PHE A 78 5.24 10.05 10.28
N LEU A 79 4.68 9.66 9.13
CA LEU A 79 3.24 9.45 8.94
C LEU A 79 2.99 8.07 8.36
N ARG A 80 2.11 7.30 9.01
CA ARG A 80 1.65 6.00 8.53
C ARG A 80 0.13 5.96 8.51
N ILE A 81 -0.43 5.52 7.40
CA ILE A 81 -1.88 5.38 7.19
C ILE A 81 -2.15 3.95 6.78
N GLU A 82 -2.98 3.25 7.54
CA GLU A 82 -3.30 1.85 7.31
C GLU A 82 -4.80 1.63 7.32
N ALA A 83 -5.31 0.81 6.41
CA ALA A 83 -6.69 0.36 6.42
C ALA A 83 -6.74 -1.15 6.22
N TYR A 84 -7.35 -1.84 7.17
CA TYR A 84 -7.60 -3.27 7.05
C TYR A 84 -9.08 -3.48 6.81
N GLY A 85 -9.42 -4.18 5.73
CA GLY A 85 -10.82 -4.52 5.44
C GLY A 85 -11.45 -5.28 6.61
N SER A 86 -12.71 -4.97 6.91
CA SER A 86 -13.51 -5.76 7.83
C SER A 86 -13.72 -7.17 7.27
N ARG A 87 -13.55 -8.21 8.09
CA ARG A 87 -13.86 -9.62 7.72
C ARG A 87 -15.34 -9.85 7.35
N ARG A 88 -16.22 -8.88 7.61
CA ARG A 88 -17.68 -9.08 7.64
C ARG A 88 -18.45 -8.59 6.43
N SER A 89 -17.84 -7.84 5.52
CA SER A 89 -18.56 -7.42 4.32
C SER A 89 -18.49 -8.56 3.31
N ASP A 90 -19.65 -9.12 2.97
CA ASP A 90 -19.80 -9.96 1.79
C ASP A 90 -19.05 -9.28 0.62
N PRO A 91 -18.15 -9.96 -0.12
CA PRO A 91 -17.47 -9.36 -1.27
C PRO A 91 -18.40 -8.67 -2.29
N LEU A 92 -19.69 -9.04 -2.27
CA LEU A 92 -20.75 -8.48 -3.11
C LEU A 92 -21.42 -7.22 -2.54
N GLU A 93 -21.37 -7.01 -1.22
CA GLU A 93 -21.80 -5.75 -0.59
C GLU A 93 -20.62 -4.77 -0.61
N GLY A 94 -20.65 -3.85 -1.57
CA GLY A 94 -19.63 -2.82 -1.77
C GLY A 94 -19.12 -2.24 -0.45
N SER A 95 -17.83 -2.43 -0.19
CA SER A 95 -17.13 -2.03 1.04
C SER A 95 -17.46 -0.60 1.46
N GLU A 96 -18.25 -0.46 2.53
CA GLU A 96 -18.65 0.82 3.14
C GLU A 96 -17.51 1.55 3.90
N ASP A 97 -16.30 0.98 3.94
CA ASP A 97 -15.14 1.61 4.56
C ASP A 97 -14.52 2.67 3.61
N LEU A 98 -15.28 3.74 3.37
CA LEU A 98 -14.89 4.88 2.55
C LEU A 98 -14.09 5.86 3.39
N ILE A 99 -12.82 6.02 3.07
CA ILE A 99 -12.05 7.19 3.52
C ILE A 99 -12.09 8.20 2.41
N SER A 100 -12.60 9.41 2.69
CA SER A 100 -12.61 10.48 1.71
C SER A 100 -11.19 10.78 1.23
N LEU A 101 -11.01 10.86 -0.09
CA LEU A 101 -9.74 11.25 -0.70
C LEU A 101 -9.27 12.60 -0.15
N ASN A 102 -10.19 13.55 0.02
CA ASN A 102 -9.90 14.90 0.52
C ASN A 102 -9.32 14.86 1.93
N SER A 103 -9.84 13.99 2.79
CA SER A 103 -9.33 13.81 4.15
C SER A 103 -7.91 13.28 4.16
N ILE A 104 -7.58 12.30 3.30
CA ILE A 104 -6.20 11.82 3.18
C ILE A 104 -5.29 12.92 2.60
N GLN A 105 -5.75 13.66 1.60
CA GLN A 105 -4.98 14.77 1.03
C GLN A 105 -4.64 15.83 2.08
N ALA A 106 -5.61 16.20 2.92
CA ALA A 106 -5.40 17.11 4.03
C ALA A 106 -4.33 16.57 5.00
N VAL A 107 -4.35 15.28 5.29
CA VAL A 107 -3.34 14.62 6.14
C VAL A 107 -1.95 14.59 5.49
N LEU A 108 -1.86 14.49 4.17
CA LEU A 108 -0.59 14.49 3.43
C LEU A 108 0.07 15.87 3.31
N ALA A 109 -0.64 16.96 3.58
CA ALA A 109 -0.13 18.33 3.48
C ALA A 109 0.85 18.74 4.60
N VAL A 110 1.48 17.78 5.29
CA VAL A 110 2.46 18.01 6.35
C VAL A 110 3.81 18.42 5.77
N ASN A 111 4.34 19.58 6.19
CA ASN A 111 5.50 20.19 5.56
C ASN A 111 6.84 19.51 5.86
N HIS A 112 6.98 18.86 7.01
CA HIS A 112 8.25 18.33 7.51
C HIS A 112 8.36 16.80 7.40
N LEU A 113 7.50 16.19 6.58
CA LEU A 113 7.45 14.75 6.44
C LEU A 113 8.71 14.20 5.78
N THR A 114 9.33 13.21 6.41
CA THR A 114 10.49 12.48 5.87
C THR A 114 10.24 10.98 5.71
N PHE A 115 9.21 10.45 6.38
CA PHE A 115 8.77 9.06 6.25
C PHE A 115 7.27 9.02 5.98
N LEU A 116 6.89 8.41 4.86
CA LEU A 116 5.50 8.16 4.51
C LEU A 116 5.27 6.68 4.25
N ALA A 117 4.27 6.10 4.92
CA ALA A 117 3.78 4.76 4.65
C ALA A 117 2.26 4.77 4.46
N ILE A 118 1.77 4.34 3.31
CA ILE A 118 0.35 4.21 3.02
C ILE A 118 0.07 2.74 2.69
N ASP A 119 -0.80 2.11 3.47
CA ASP A 119 -1.17 0.71 3.34
C ASP A 119 -2.70 0.55 3.36
N LEU A 120 -3.31 0.65 2.17
CA LEU A 120 -4.75 0.67 1.93
C LEU A 120 -5.16 -0.39 0.89
N PRO A 121 -5.01 -1.71 1.19
CA PRO A 121 -5.30 -2.78 0.25
C PRO A 121 -6.80 -2.93 -0.07
N GLY A 122 -7.67 -2.67 0.92
CA GLY A 122 -9.13 -2.84 0.79
C GLY A 122 -9.95 -1.55 0.70
N GLY A 123 -9.38 -0.40 1.07
CA GLY A 123 -10.10 0.87 1.11
C GLY A 123 -10.37 1.43 -0.29
N VAL A 124 -11.62 1.83 -0.56
CA VAL A 124 -11.93 2.66 -1.73
C VAL A 124 -11.84 4.11 -1.28
N LEU A 125 -10.92 4.86 -1.88
CA LEU A 125 -10.92 6.32 -1.77
C LEU A 125 -11.96 6.86 -2.75
N THR A 126 -13.03 7.46 -2.24
CA THR A 126 -14.04 8.10 -3.09
C THR A 126 -13.79 9.60 -3.19
N SER A 127 -14.03 10.15 -4.39
CA SER A 127 -14.19 11.58 -4.59
C SER A 127 -15.59 11.96 -4.07
N SER A 128 -15.68 12.94 -3.17
CA SER A 128 -16.96 13.45 -2.70
C SER A 128 -17.60 14.31 -3.81
N GLY A 129 -18.41 13.70 -4.67
CA GLY A 129 -19.17 14.40 -5.71
C GLY A 129 -19.15 13.66 -7.03
N GLY A 130 -20.32 13.43 -7.62
CA GLY A 130 -20.58 12.55 -8.78
C GLY A 130 -19.98 12.97 -10.14
N ARG A 131 -18.79 13.57 -10.16
CA ARG A 131 -17.91 13.56 -11.33
C ARG A 131 -16.79 12.56 -11.04
N GLU A 132 -16.93 11.36 -11.62
CA GLU A 132 -15.97 10.24 -11.52
C GLU A 132 -14.64 10.50 -12.24
N GLU A 133 -14.41 11.70 -12.77
CA GLU A 133 -13.19 12.04 -13.49
C GLU A 133 -12.06 12.43 -12.52
N ALA A 134 -11.08 11.52 -12.41
CA ALA A 134 -9.65 11.82 -12.33
C ALA A 134 -9.02 12.29 -11.01
N CYS A 135 -9.74 12.42 -9.89
CA CYS A 135 -9.08 12.72 -8.61
C CYS A 135 -8.53 11.44 -7.96
N HIS A 136 -7.20 11.24 -7.99
CA HIS A 136 -6.51 10.19 -7.23
C HIS A 136 -5.37 10.77 -6.39
N ILE A 137 -4.91 10.00 -5.41
CA ILE A 137 -3.91 10.44 -4.42
C ILE A 137 -2.48 10.54 -4.97
N CYS A 138 -2.20 9.89 -6.10
CA CYS A 138 -0.84 9.70 -6.60
C CYS A 138 -0.07 11.02 -6.83
N PRO A 139 -0.63 12.07 -7.47
CA PRO A 139 0.11 13.32 -7.69
C PRO A 139 0.48 14.04 -6.38
N ASN A 140 -0.33 13.85 -5.32
CA ASN A 140 -0.02 14.40 -4.00
C ASN A 140 1.12 13.63 -3.33
N ILE A 141 1.19 12.31 -3.52
CA ILE A 141 2.33 11.50 -3.06
C ILE A 141 3.60 11.90 -3.82
N GLY A 142 3.53 12.02 -5.15
CA GLY A 142 4.63 12.46 -5.99
C GLY A 142 5.19 13.83 -5.58
N ALA A 143 4.30 14.75 -5.21
CA ALA A 143 4.67 16.08 -4.69
C ALA A 143 5.50 16.03 -3.40
N LEU A 144 5.41 14.97 -2.59
CA LEU A 144 6.14 14.85 -1.33
C LEU A 144 7.56 14.28 -1.51
N ILE A 145 7.87 13.66 -2.65
CA ILE A 145 9.11 12.87 -2.85
C ILE A 145 10.37 13.67 -2.52
N HIS A 146 10.44 14.95 -2.89
CA HIS A 146 11.60 15.81 -2.63
C HIS A 146 11.94 15.97 -1.14
N LYS A 147 10.97 15.75 -0.24
CA LYS A 147 11.14 15.87 1.22
C LYS A 147 11.43 14.53 1.90
N LEU A 148 11.01 13.43 1.27
CA LEU A 148 11.02 12.10 1.86
C LEU A 148 12.42 11.49 1.85
N LYS A 149 12.70 10.68 2.87
CA LYS A 149 13.79 9.70 2.95
C LYS A 149 13.28 8.29 2.69
N TYR A 150 12.03 8.03 3.08
CA TYR A 150 11.38 6.73 2.98
C TYR A 150 9.94 6.88 2.45
N LEU A 151 9.60 6.06 1.46
CA LEU A 151 8.26 5.95 0.90
C LEU A 151 7.85 4.49 0.79
N ARG A 152 6.72 4.12 1.39
CA ARG A 152 6.10 2.80 1.26
C ARG A 152 4.64 2.93 0.84
N LEU A 153 4.25 2.25 -0.22
CA LEU A 153 2.91 2.33 -0.80
C LEU A 153 2.31 0.96 -1.03
N ARG A 154 1.07 0.76 -0.60
CA ARG A 154 0.14 -0.26 -1.09
C ARG A 154 -1.23 0.39 -1.14
N VAL A 155 -1.78 0.57 -2.33
CA VAL A 155 -3.09 1.21 -2.51
C VAL A 155 -3.83 0.50 -3.64
N ARG A 156 -5.16 0.50 -3.58
CA ARG A 156 -5.99 -0.16 -4.59
C ARG A 156 -5.86 0.43 -5.99
N ASN A 157 -5.79 1.75 -6.11
CA ASN A 157 -5.58 2.45 -7.38
C ASN A 157 -4.27 3.24 -7.30
N ILE A 158 -3.32 2.93 -8.19
CA ILE A 158 -2.00 3.57 -8.26
C ILE A 158 -1.62 3.83 -9.72
N CYS A 159 -0.78 4.84 -9.96
CA CYS A 159 -0.18 5.08 -11.27
C CYS A 159 1.23 5.67 -11.10
N PRO A 160 2.01 5.79 -12.19
CA PRO A 160 3.39 6.31 -12.15
C PRO A 160 3.53 7.69 -11.50
N ASP A 161 2.49 8.54 -11.54
CA ASP A 161 2.55 9.86 -10.90
C ASP A 161 2.77 9.79 -9.38
N ALA A 162 2.53 8.64 -8.74
CA ALA A 162 2.85 8.43 -7.32
C ALA A 162 4.36 8.50 -7.06
N LEU A 163 5.17 8.21 -8.07
CA LEU A 163 6.62 8.15 -8.04
C LEU A 163 7.27 9.29 -8.84
N ARG A 164 6.48 10.25 -9.32
CA ARG A 164 6.95 11.39 -10.12
C ARG A 164 7.09 12.63 -9.23
N PRO A 165 8.32 13.10 -8.94
CA PRO A 165 8.52 14.37 -8.24
C PRO A 165 7.95 15.52 -9.07
N ARG A 166 7.38 16.54 -8.41
CA ARG A 166 6.95 17.78 -9.10
C ARG A 166 8.11 18.55 -9.72
N ASP A 167 9.22 18.60 -8.99
CA ASP A 167 10.41 19.32 -9.42
C ASP A 167 11.35 18.36 -10.14
N SER A 168 12.03 18.84 -11.17
CA SER A 168 13.10 18.11 -11.85
C SER A 168 14.41 18.11 -11.07
N ALA A 169 14.37 18.33 -9.76
CA ALA A 169 15.56 18.42 -8.93
C ALA A 169 16.22 17.05 -8.80
N ASP A 170 17.51 17.00 -9.14
CA ASP A 170 18.38 15.88 -8.85
C ASP A 170 18.83 15.90 -7.38
N GLY A 171 19.38 14.79 -6.91
CA GLY A 171 19.89 14.67 -5.54
C GLY A 171 18.79 14.54 -4.50
N LEU A 172 17.70 13.84 -4.85
CA LEU A 172 16.59 13.58 -3.93
C LEU A 172 17.09 12.83 -2.68
N ARG A 173 16.60 13.25 -1.50
CA ARG A 173 16.96 12.64 -0.21
C ARG A 173 16.31 11.28 0.03
N LEU A 174 15.37 10.90 -0.84
CA LEU A 174 14.75 9.59 -0.82
C LEU A 174 15.86 8.56 -0.99
N ASN A 175 15.91 7.57 -0.10
CA ASN A 175 16.86 6.47 -0.18
C ASN A 175 16.20 5.09 -0.11
N ARG A 176 14.93 5.02 0.31
CA ARG A 176 14.16 3.78 0.33
C ARG A 176 12.78 4.00 -0.27
N LEU A 177 12.45 3.22 -1.30
CA LEU A 177 11.15 3.17 -1.95
C LEU A 177 10.65 1.73 -1.98
N ILE A 178 9.41 1.52 -1.54
CA ILE A 178 8.75 0.22 -1.62
C ILE A 178 7.33 0.43 -2.14
N VAL A 179 7.00 -0.23 -3.25
CA VAL A 179 5.64 -0.25 -3.80
C VAL A 179 5.16 -1.70 -3.80
N ASN A 180 4.05 -1.97 -3.11
CA ASN A 180 3.41 -3.26 -3.15
C ASN A 180 2.12 -3.18 -3.96
N LEU A 181 2.15 -3.79 -5.14
CA LEU A 181 1.02 -3.91 -6.06
C LEU A 181 0.14 -5.13 -5.74
N SER A 182 0.58 -6.01 -4.84
CA SER A 182 -0.25 -7.10 -4.32
C SER A 182 -1.19 -6.55 -3.25
N LEU A 183 -2.50 -6.73 -3.44
CA LEU A 183 -3.52 -6.48 -2.43
C LEU A 183 -3.84 -7.74 -1.61
N LYS A 184 -3.02 -8.79 -1.72
CA LYS A 184 -3.11 -9.99 -0.88
C LYS A 184 -3.08 -9.58 0.58
N MET A 185 -4.04 -10.07 1.34
CA MET A 185 -4.14 -9.86 2.77
C MET A 185 -3.55 -11.06 3.50
N ASP A 186 -2.56 -10.85 4.36
CA ASP A 186 -1.94 -11.91 5.17
C ASP A 186 -2.83 -12.28 6.38
N LEU A 187 -4.12 -12.53 6.12
CA LEU A 187 -5.12 -12.88 7.11
C LEU A 187 -5.56 -14.33 6.94
N PRO A 188 -5.56 -15.15 8.02
CA PRO A 188 -6.01 -16.53 7.95
C PRO A 188 -7.42 -16.64 7.37
N GLY A 189 -7.60 -17.42 6.31
CA GLY A 189 -8.89 -17.70 5.69
C GLY A 189 -9.29 -16.73 4.56
N ILE A 190 -8.47 -15.73 4.22
CA ILE A 190 -8.66 -14.94 2.99
C ILE A 190 -7.82 -15.58 1.90
N THR A 191 -8.47 -16.23 0.94
CA THR A 191 -7.83 -16.84 -0.25
C THR A 191 -7.93 -15.95 -1.49
N SER A 192 -8.64 -14.82 -1.39
CA SER A 192 -8.71 -13.86 -2.48
C SER A 192 -7.47 -12.97 -2.49
N ALA A 193 -6.89 -12.85 -3.68
CA ALA A 193 -5.85 -11.87 -3.96
C ALA A 193 -6.25 -11.08 -5.20
N ALA A 194 -5.89 -9.80 -5.18
CA ALA A 194 -6.05 -8.92 -6.31
C ALA A 194 -4.79 -8.06 -6.42
N HIS A 195 -4.52 -7.54 -7.60
CA HIS A 195 -3.50 -6.52 -7.77
C HIS A 195 -4.11 -5.12 -7.70
N SER A 196 -3.26 -4.14 -7.43
CA SER A 196 -3.58 -2.73 -7.66
C SER A 196 -4.00 -2.51 -9.12
N LYS A 197 -4.90 -1.56 -9.32
CA LYS A 197 -5.36 -1.12 -10.63
C LYS A 197 -4.74 0.23 -10.98
N ARG A 198 -4.65 0.52 -12.28
CA ARG A 198 -4.22 1.84 -12.75
C ARG A 198 -5.24 2.89 -12.32
N CYS A 199 -4.77 4.06 -11.90
CA CYS A 199 -5.66 5.23 -11.78
C CYS A 199 -6.16 5.63 -13.17
N GLY A 200 -7.43 6.05 -13.27
CA GLY A 200 -8.04 6.49 -14.53
C GLY A 200 -9.11 5.52 -15.05
N PRO A 201 -9.53 5.68 -16.32
CA PRO A 201 -10.55 4.83 -16.94
C PRO A 201 -10.11 3.36 -16.98
N PRO A 202 -11.03 2.41 -16.75
CA PRO A 202 -10.70 0.98 -16.59
C PRO A 202 -10.10 0.29 -17.82
N ASN A 203 -10.04 0.97 -18.97
CA ASN A 203 -9.54 0.41 -20.23
C ASN A 203 -8.06 0.75 -20.52
N GLU A 204 -7.39 1.50 -19.64
CA GLU A 204 -5.98 1.87 -19.81
C GLU A 204 -5.01 0.80 -19.29
N GLY A 205 -4.91 -0.32 -20.02
CA GLY A 205 -3.90 -1.35 -19.77
C GLY A 205 -4.16 -2.24 -18.55
N GLY A 206 -3.77 -3.50 -18.66
CA GLY A 206 -3.90 -4.48 -17.57
C GLY A 206 -2.86 -4.30 -16.46
N PHE A 207 -2.88 -5.22 -15.49
CA PHE A 207 -1.91 -5.25 -14.40
C PHE A 207 -0.46 -5.31 -14.90
N LEU A 208 -0.18 -6.05 -15.97
CA LEU A 208 1.18 -6.15 -16.53
C LEU A 208 1.71 -4.77 -16.97
N GLN A 209 0.91 -3.99 -17.70
CA GLN A 209 1.28 -2.63 -18.09
C GLN A 209 1.47 -1.72 -16.88
N LEU A 210 0.60 -1.82 -15.86
CA LEU A 210 0.78 -1.06 -14.63
C LEU A 210 2.11 -1.41 -13.94
N LYS A 211 2.47 -2.70 -13.88
CA LYS A 211 3.72 -3.15 -13.26
C LYS A 211 4.93 -2.58 -14.00
N GLU A 212 4.93 -2.67 -15.33
CA GLU A 212 6.00 -2.15 -16.19
C GLU A 212 6.13 -0.62 -16.08
N ASP A 213 5.02 0.13 -16.17
CA ASP A 213 5.02 1.59 -16.03
C ASP A 213 5.53 2.04 -14.64
N MET A 214 5.16 1.29 -13.58
CA MET A 214 5.63 1.56 -12.23
C MET A 214 7.13 1.26 -12.06
N GLN A 215 7.63 0.21 -12.72
CA GLN A 215 9.06 -0.12 -12.76
C GLN A 215 9.84 0.98 -13.49
N GLU A 216 9.45 1.33 -14.71
CA GLU A 216 10.12 2.36 -15.52
C GLU A 216 10.19 3.70 -14.75
N GLN A 217 9.09 4.08 -14.08
CA GLN A 217 9.08 5.30 -13.28
C GLN A 217 9.92 5.19 -12.00
N ALA A 218 10.01 4.01 -11.38
CA ALA A 218 10.88 3.77 -10.24
C ALA A 218 12.37 3.84 -10.63
N GLU A 219 12.75 3.33 -11.81
CA GLU A 219 14.10 3.45 -12.38
C GLU A 219 14.46 4.94 -12.60
N LYS A 220 13.57 5.70 -13.26
CA LYS A 220 13.73 7.14 -13.46
C LYS A 220 13.87 7.90 -12.14
N LEU A 221 13.11 7.51 -11.11
CA LEU A 221 13.22 8.12 -9.78
C LEU A 221 14.55 7.74 -9.10
N GLY A 222 14.98 6.48 -9.22
CA GLY A 222 16.23 5.98 -8.68
C GLY A 222 17.45 6.75 -9.20
N ALA A 223 17.47 7.06 -10.49
CA ALA A 223 18.53 7.87 -11.10
C ALA A 223 18.63 9.29 -10.52
N LYS A 224 17.53 9.83 -9.96
CA LYS A 224 17.49 11.16 -9.33
C LYS A 224 17.81 11.15 -7.83
N MET A 225 17.89 9.97 -7.20
CA MET A 225 18.17 9.84 -5.77
C MET A 225 19.66 10.05 -5.50
N ALA A 226 19.99 10.81 -4.45
CA ALA A 226 21.39 11.08 -4.10
C ALA A 226 22.13 9.84 -3.58
N SER A 227 21.41 8.92 -2.92
CA SER A 227 21.98 7.70 -2.33
C SER A 227 20.90 6.60 -2.21
N PRO A 228 20.43 6.03 -3.33
CA PRO A 228 19.42 4.97 -3.28
C PRO A 228 19.98 3.74 -2.57
N LYS A 229 19.24 3.24 -1.57
CA LYS A 229 19.57 2.04 -0.79
C LYS A 229 18.66 0.87 -1.11
N LEU A 230 17.40 1.15 -1.46
CA LEU A 230 16.41 0.13 -1.80
C LEU A 230 15.32 0.75 -2.67
N ILE A 231 15.03 0.15 -3.81
CA ILE A 231 13.89 0.50 -4.65
C ILE A 231 13.20 -0.82 -5.02
N ARG A 232 12.06 -1.11 -4.40
CA ARG A 232 11.44 -2.44 -4.50
C ARG A 232 10.00 -2.37 -4.96
N ILE A 233 9.63 -3.24 -5.90
CA ILE A 233 8.26 -3.44 -6.36
C ILE A 233 7.81 -4.86 -6.01
N LEU A 234 6.73 -5.00 -5.26
CA LEU A 234 6.16 -6.29 -4.87
C LEU A 234 4.91 -6.60 -5.69
N SER A 235 4.77 -7.86 -6.09
CA SER A 235 3.59 -8.41 -6.76
C SER A 235 3.37 -9.85 -6.30
N HIS A 236 2.26 -10.48 -6.67
CA HIS A 236 2.08 -11.92 -6.49
C HIS A 236 1.74 -12.62 -7.80
N THR A 237 2.08 -13.91 -7.91
CA THR A 237 1.72 -14.78 -9.03
C THR A 237 0.31 -15.35 -8.85
N LEU A 238 -0.32 -15.72 -9.97
CA LEU A 238 -1.56 -16.46 -9.98
C LEU A 238 -1.34 -17.79 -10.72
N PRO A 239 -1.91 -18.91 -10.25
CA PRO A 239 -2.79 -19.05 -9.08
C PRO A 239 -2.08 -19.24 -7.72
N GLN A 240 -0.76 -19.39 -7.67
CA GLN A 240 -0.02 -19.84 -6.47
C GLN A 240 0.03 -18.79 -5.35
N LEU A 241 -0.21 -17.51 -5.65
CA LEU A 241 -0.17 -16.40 -4.68
C LEU A 241 1.19 -16.20 -4.02
N GLU A 242 2.26 -16.63 -4.68
CA GLU A 242 3.65 -16.41 -4.26
C GLU A 242 3.98 -14.93 -4.39
N THR A 243 4.59 -14.34 -3.36
CA THR A 243 4.93 -12.91 -3.39
C THR A 243 6.32 -12.73 -3.97
N HIS A 244 6.42 -12.03 -5.09
CA HIS A 244 7.69 -11.71 -5.72
C HIS A 244 8.05 -10.27 -5.42
N SER A 245 9.33 -10.04 -5.18
CA SER A 245 9.91 -8.70 -5.02
C SER A 245 10.95 -8.46 -6.10
N LEU A 246 10.80 -7.38 -6.85
CA LEU A 246 11.78 -6.88 -7.80
C LEU A 246 12.58 -5.77 -7.12
N ASP A 247 13.89 -5.95 -6.99
CA ASP A 247 14.80 -4.85 -6.67
C ASP A 247 15.21 -4.11 -7.95
N VAL A 248 14.67 -2.91 -8.11
CA VAL A 248 14.85 -2.07 -9.31
C VAL A 248 16.30 -1.61 -9.46
N LEU A 249 17.10 -1.58 -8.39
CA LEU A 249 18.50 -1.17 -8.47
C LEU A 249 19.40 -2.25 -9.07
N SER A 250 19.12 -3.52 -8.75
CA SER A 250 19.90 -4.66 -9.23
C SER A 250 19.25 -5.37 -10.44
N GLY A 251 17.95 -5.15 -10.67
CA GLY A 251 17.14 -5.93 -11.61
C GLY A 251 16.74 -7.30 -11.07
N GLY A 252 17.21 -7.70 -9.88
CA GLY A 252 17.00 -9.03 -9.33
C GLY A 252 15.57 -9.23 -8.81
N THR A 253 15.02 -10.43 -9.04
CA THR A 253 13.75 -10.85 -8.44
C THR A 253 13.98 -11.87 -7.33
N MET A 254 13.31 -11.68 -6.20
CA MET A 254 13.32 -12.59 -5.06
C MET A 254 11.91 -13.06 -4.74
N LEU A 255 11.77 -14.31 -4.32
CA LEU A 255 10.57 -14.88 -3.73
C LEU A 255 10.54 -14.53 -2.23
N LEU A 256 9.43 -13.93 -1.78
CA LEU A 256 9.19 -13.64 -0.37
C LEU A 256 8.22 -14.67 0.21
N GLU A 257 8.61 -15.27 1.33
CA GLU A 257 7.72 -16.13 2.10
C GLU A 257 6.53 -15.35 2.66
N ASP A 258 5.44 -16.06 2.91
CA ASP A 258 4.28 -15.48 3.58
C ASP A 258 4.69 -14.88 4.94
N ARG A 259 4.21 -13.67 5.22
CA ARG A 259 4.49 -12.87 6.45
C ARG A 259 5.89 -12.26 6.53
N MET A 260 6.76 -12.44 5.54
CA MET A 260 7.97 -11.61 5.44
C MET A 260 7.60 -10.14 5.31
N ARG A 261 8.46 -9.25 5.84
CA ARG A 261 8.25 -7.82 5.65
C ARG A 261 8.65 -7.44 4.24
N TRP A 262 8.04 -6.38 3.71
CA TRP A 262 8.30 -5.96 2.32
C TRP A 262 9.74 -5.46 2.10
N ASP A 263 10.43 -5.12 3.19
CA ASP A 263 11.82 -4.70 3.22
C ASP A 263 12.81 -5.82 3.57
N ASP A 264 12.34 -7.05 3.81
CA ASP A 264 13.21 -8.21 4.08
C ASP A 264 13.73 -8.80 2.76
N ASP A 265 14.91 -9.43 2.79
CA ASP A 265 15.44 -10.16 1.64
C ASP A 265 14.84 -11.57 1.61
N GLY A 266 14.51 -12.04 0.41
CA GLY A 266 13.94 -13.36 0.17
C GLY A 266 14.89 -14.28 -0.59
N ASP A 267 14.33 -15.37 -1.12
CA ASP A 267 15.09 -16.33 -1.91
C ASP A 267 15.29 -15.79 -3.33
N ILE A 268 16.53 -15.74 -3.80
CA ILE A 268 16.86 -15.29 -5.16
C ILE A 268 16.31 -16.32 -6.13
N LEU A 269 15.52 -15.86 -7.11
CA LEU A 269 15.13 -16.69 -8.23
C LEU A 269 16.29 -16.69 -9.22
N GLU A 270 16.99 -17.82 -9.35
CA GLU A 270 17.97 -17.99 -10.42
C GLU A 270 17.22 -17.99 -11.75
N ASP A 271 17.59 -17.08 -12.66
CA ASP A 271 17.08 -17.12 -14.03
C ASP A 271 17.60 -18.42 -14.68
N GLU A 272 16.72 -19.41 -14.85
CA GLU A 272 17.00 -20.63 -15.65
C GLU A 272 17.17 -20.32 -17.16
N GLN A 273 17.75 -19.17 -17.53
CA GLN A 273 18.03 -18.77 -18.91
C GLN A 273 19.43 -19.21 -19.38
N GLY A 274 20.06 -20.17 -18.68
CA GLY A 274 21.36 -20.74 -19.04
C GLY A 274 21.32 -22.15 -19.64
N ALA A 275 20.14 -22.76 -19.80
CA ALA A 275 20.01 -24.00 -20.57
C ALA A 275 19.73 -23.62 -22.03
N GLU A 276 20.79 -23.42 -22.80
CA GLU A 276 20.72 -23.47 -24.26
C GLU A 276 20.04 -24.80 -24.62
N SER A 277 18.77 -24.70 -24.96
CA SER A 277 17.97 -25.80 -25.43
C SER A 277 18.43 -26.12 -26.84
N ASP A 278 19.38 -27.05 -26.91
CA ASP A 278 19.87 -27.71 -28.11
C ASP A 278 18.73 -28.60 -28.66
N PHE A 279 17.62 -27.99 -29.06
CA PHE A 279 16.59 -28.66 -29.84
C PHE A 279 17.09 -28.70 -31.28
N SER A 280 17.78 -29.80 -31.59
CA SER A 280 18.10 -30.19 -32.96
C SER A 280 16.79 -30.25 -33.77
N GLU A 281 16.67 -29.33 -34.73
CA GLU A 281 15.69 -29.40 -35.80
C GLU A 281 16.06 -30.55 -36.75
N ASP A 282 15.54 -31.75 -36.49
CA ASP A 282 15.39 -32.77 -37.54
C ASP A 282 14.25 -33.73 -37.15
N GLU A 283 13.06 -33.50 -37.70
CA GLU A 283 12.44 -34.52 -38.55
C GLU A 283 11.20 -33.93 -39.23
N SER A 284 11.37 -33.77 -40.53
CA SER A 284 10.36 -33.53 -41.55
C SER A 284 9.29 -34.62 -41.53
N LEU A 285 8.06 -34.27 -41.19
CA LEU A 285 6.89 -35.01 -41.65
C LEU A 285 5.94 -34.04 -42.35
N SER A 286 6.11 -34.07 -43.68
CA SER A 286 5.07 -33.92 -44.69
C SER A 286 3.80 -34.73 -44.34
N TRP A 287 2.81 -34.69 -45.22
CA TRP A 287 1.49 -35.35 -45.13
C TRP A 287 0.40 -34.43 -44.59
N PHE A 288 -0.17 -33.62 -45.47
CA PHE A 288 -1.57 -33.76 -45.87
C PHE A 288 -1.78 -33.11 -47.24
N ASP A 289 -1.83 -33.96 -48.27
CA ASP A 289 -2.54 -33.72 -49.52
C ASP A 289 -3.26 -35.03 -49.88
N THR A 290 -4.40 -34.91 -50.55
CA THR A 290 -5.44 -35.90 -50.96
C THR A 290 -6.52 -36.19 -49.91
N GLU A 291 -7.82 -36.00 -50.15
CA GLU A 291 -8.65 -35.66 -51.33
C GLU A 291 -9.86 -34.80 -50.91
#